data_AF-A0A0L8HS95-F1
#
_entry.id   AF-A0A0L8HS95-F1
#
_cell.length_a   1.000
_cell.length_b   1.000
_cell.length_c   1.000
_cell.angle_alpha   90.00
_cell.angle_beta   90.00
_cell.angle_gamma   90.00
#
_symmetry.space_group_name_H-M   'P 1'
#
loop_
_entity.id
_entity.type
_entity.pdbx_description
1 polymer ?
#
loop_
_entity_poly.entity_id
_entity_poly.type
_entity_poly.pdbx_seq_one_letter_code
_entity_poly.pdbx_strand_id
1 'polypeptide(L)'
;MMEEFVVKCRTIVFDLPEGQHRESVVGFSLKNSLVSFIAEFPSGISQRTMSCRIKLTKDGFLTVVSIYKPTMSHFDEAVGQFYDDLVQLLRKVPISNKLVILGDFNARVGNDYISWQT
;
A
#
# COMPACT_ATOMS: atom_id res chain seq x y z
N MET A 1 -12.94 -3.72 -12.45
CA MET A 1 -14.15 -3.12 -11.84
C MET A 1 -13.90 -3.14 -10.34
N MET A 2 -13.76 -2.00 -9.67
CA MET A 2 -13.49 -1.96 -8.23
C MET A 2 -14.78 -2.27 -7.47
N GLU A 3 -14.81 -3.34 -6.66
CA GLU A 3 -15.92 -3.61 -5.74
C GLU A 3 -15.68 -2.91 -4.40
N GLU A 4 -16.64 -2.09 -3.97
CA GLU A 4 -16.63 -1.36 -2.70
C GLU A 4 -17.40 -2.16 -1.64
N PHE A 5 -16.72 -2.71 -0.63
CA PHE A 5 -17.38 -3.40 0.49
C PHE A 5 -17.44 -2.48 1.72
N VAL A 6 -18.67 -2.15 2.15
CA VAL A 6 -18.93 -1.19 3.23
C VAL A 6 -19.14 -1.91 4.56
N VAL A 7 -18.15 -1.88 5.47
CA VAL A 7 -18.31 -2.33 6.87
C VAL A 7 -17.99 -1.17 7.81
N LYS A 8 -19.04 -0.56 8.40
CA LYS A 8 -19.07 0.32 9.60
C LYS A 8 -17.83 1.19 9.96
N CYS A 9 -17.06 1.65 8.97
CA CYS A 9 -16.13 2.78 8.93
C CYS A 9 -15.80 2.93 7.42
N ARG A 10 -16.49 3.84 6.73
CA ARG A 10 -17.16 3.54 5.45
C ARG A 10 -16.35 3.72 4.16
N THR A 11 -15.08 3.35 4.08
CA THR A 11 -14.48 3.10 2.75
C THR A 11 -13.41 2.03 2.85
N ILE A 12 -13.72 0.82 2.40
CA ILE A 12 -12.75 -0.25 2.16
C ILE A 12 -12.62 -0.42 0.65
N VAL A 13 -11.46 -0.07 0.10
CA VAL A 13 -11.15 -0.31 -1.31
C VAL A 13 -10.25 -1.52 -1.42
N PHE A 14 -10.70 -2.51 -2.18
CA PHE A 14 -9.91 -3.67 -2.60
C PHE A 14 -9.71 -3.56 -4.11
N ASP A 15 -8.48 -3.83 -4.58
CA ASP A 15 -8.25 -4.01 -6.01
C ASP A 15 -8.25 -5.51 -6.31
N LEU A 16 -9.18 -5.94 -7.14
CA LEU A 16 -9.34 -7.33 -7.54
C LEU A 16 -9.61 -7.39 -9.06
N PRO A 17 -8.69 -7.98 -9.84
CA PRO A 17 -9.00 -8.43 -11.19
C PRO A 17 -10.06 -9.53 -11.14
N GLU A 18 -11.07 -9.42 -12.01
CA GLU A 18 -12.20 -10.36 -12.08
C GLU A 18 -11.70 -11.77 -12.45
N GLY A 19 -12.09 -12.80 -11.68
CA GLY A 19 -11.79 -14.21 -11.99
C GLY A 19 -10.50 -14.83 -11.42
N GLN A 20 -9.71 -14.12 -10.61
CA GLN A 20 -8.52 -14.69 -9.93
C GLN A 20 -8.83 -15.20 -8.51
N HIS A 21 -8.17 -16.32 -8.13
CA HIS A 21 -8.24 -16.92 -6.79
C HIS A 21 -7.65 -15.98 -5.72
N ARG A 22 -8.37 -15.82 -4.60
CA ARG A 22 -8.11 -14.84 -3.54
C ARG A 22 -7.02 -15.29 -2.57
N GLU A 23 -5.76 -15.22 -2.98
CA GLU A 23 -4.66 -15.62 -2.08
C GLU A 23 -3.99 -14.44 -1.36
N SER A 24 -4.17 -13.21 -1.83
CA SER A 24 -3.57 -12.03 -1.23
C SER A 24 -4.37 -10.79 -1.61
N VAL A 25 -4.78 -10.00 -0.61
CA VAL A 25 -5.54 -8.78 -0.82
C VAL A 25 -4.95 -7.68 0.04
N VAL A 26 -4.67 -6.54 -0.58
CA VAL A 26 -4.33 -5.28 0.09
C VAL A 26 -5.52 -4.32 0.00
N GLY A 27 -5.66 -3.45 0.99
CA GLY A 27 -6.74 -2.48 1.02
C GLY A 27 -6.50 -1.36 2.02
N PHE A 28 -7.33 -0.34 1.93
CA PHE A 28 -7.37 0.76 2.90
C PHE A 28 -8.74 0.81 3.56
N SER A 29 -8.78 1.07 4.86
CA SER A 29 -9.97 1.56 5.54
C SER A 29 -9.79 3.04 5.86
N LEU A 30 -10.59 3.91 5.25
CA LEU A 30 -10.49 5.35 5.46
C LEU A 30 -11.68 5.88 6.28
N LYS A 31 -11.40 6.82 7.19
CA LYS A 31 -12.47 7.56 7.89
C LYS A 31 -13.17 8.47 6.88
N ASN A 32 -14.50 8.55 6.93
CA ASN A 32 -15.29 9.35 5.98
C ASN A 32 -14.83 10.82 5.89
N SER A 33 -14.37 11.40 7.00
CA SER A 33 -13.85 12.78 7.02
C SER A 33 -12.60 12.97 6.16
N LEU A 34 -11.90 11.89 5.78
CA LEU A 34 -10.73 11.92 4.91
C LEU A 34 -11.10 11.78 3.43
N VAL A 35 -12.32 11.34 3.10
CA VAL A 35 -12.73 11.08 1.70
C VAL A 35 -12.68 12.36 0.87
N SER A 36 -13.08 13.50 1.44
CA SER A 36 -12.99 14.80 0.76
C SER A 36 -11.56 15.30 0.52
N PHE A 37 -10.57 14.66 1.15
CA PHE A 37 -9.15 14.96 0.98
C PHE A 37 -8.46 13.97 0.03
N ILE A 38 -9.14 12.93 -0.46
CA ILE A 38 -8.57 11.99 -1.43
C ILE A 38 -8.34 12.73 -2.75
N ALA A 39 -7.08 12.82 -3.15
CA ALA A 39 -6.67 13.38 -4.43
C ALA A 39 -6.61 12.30 -5.53
N GLU A 40 -6.18 11.09 -5.15
CA GLU A 40 -6.22 9.90 -6.00
C GLU A 40 -6.77 8.76 -5.16
N PHE A 41 -7.90 8.20 -5.61
CA PHE A 41 -8.54 7.06 -4.94
C PHE A 41 -7.59 5.87 -4.87
N PRO A 42 -7.76 5.00 -3.87
CA PRO A 42 -7.00 3.77 -3.80
C PRO A 42 -7.01 3.02 -5.12
N SER A 43 -5.82 2.73 -5.63
CA SER A 43 -5.59 2.00 -6.87
C SER A 43 -4.61 0.88 -6.59
N GLY A 44 -4.95 -0.34 -6.98
CA GLY A 44 -4.02 -1.44 -6.90
C GLY A 44 -3.02 -1.37 -8.05
N ILE A 45 -1.77 -1.56 -7.68
CA ILE A 45 -0.60 -1.51 -8.56
C ILE A 45 -0.21 -2.94 -8.93
N SER A 46 -0.38 -3.87 -7.99
CA SER A 46 -0.23 -5.31 -8.18
C SER A 46 -1.12 -6.05 -7.19
N GLN A 47 -1.16 -7.39 -7.24
CA GLN A 47 -1.87 -8.23 -6.26
C GLN A 47 -1.47 -7.96 -4.79
N ARG A 48 -0.34 -7.30 -4.56
CA ARG A 48 0.30 -7.12 -3.26
C ARG A 48 0.61 -5.68 -2.91
N THR A 49 0.25 -4.73 -3.77
CA THR A 49 0.59 -3.31 -3.60
C THR A 49 -0.58 -2.44 -4.02
N MET A 50 -1.01 -1.55 -3.14
CA MET A 50 -2.04 -0.56 -3.40
C MET A 50 -1.56 0.81 -2.96
N SER A 51 -1.92 1.86 -3.69
CA SER A 51 -1.56 3.23 -3.36
C SER A 51 -2.80 4.13 -3.25
N CYS A 52 -2.75 5.12 -2.37
CA CYS A 52 -3.76 6.17 -2.23
C CYS A 52 -3.04 7.51 -2.05
N ARG A 53 -3.59 8.59 -2.63
CA ARG A 53 -3.04 9.95 -2.45
C ARG A 53 -4.03 10.84 -1.72
N ILE A 54 -3.60 11.41 -0.61
CA ILE A 54 -4.40 12.29 0.24
C ILE A 54 -3.78 13.69 0.21
N LYS A 55 -4.60 14.71 -0.04
CA LYS A 55 -4.20 16.11 0.00
C LYS A 55 -4.04 16.55 1.46
N LEU A 56 -2.88 17.12 1.80
CA LEU A 56 -2.59 17.66 3.13
C LEU A 56 -2.70 19.18 3.16
N THR A 57 -2.15 19.85 2.15
CA THR A 57 -2.16 21.31 2.01
C THR A 57 -2.55 21.69 0.58
N LYS A 58 -2.49 22.98 0.22
CA LYS A 58 -2.80 23.44 -1.15
C LYS A 58 -1.98 22.70 -2.20
N ASP A 59 -0.68 22.52 -1.94
CA ASP A 59 0.32 21.97 -2.87
C ASP A 59 1.04 20.71 -2.33
N GLY A 60 0.68 20.24 -1.13
CA GLY A 60 1.32 19.11 -0.47
C GLY A 60 0.38 17.90 -0.35
N PHE A 61 0.90 16.73 -0.70
CA PHE A 61 0.18 15.46 -0.62
C PHE A 61 0.90 14.45 0.27
N LEU A 62 0.12 13.51 0.78
CA LEU A 62 0.57 12.27 1.38
C LEU A 62 0.25 11.12 0.42
N THR A 63 1.29 10.42 -0.05
CA THR A 63 1.14 9.12 -0.70
C THR A 63 1.20 8.04 0.37
N VAL A 64 0.16 7.23 0.44
CA VAL A 64 0.09 6.05 1.31
C VAL A 64 0.17 4.81 0.44
N VAL A 65 1.11 3.91 0.73
CA VAL A 65 1.28 2.65 0.02
C VAL A 65 1.03 1.51 1.00
N SER A 66 0.03 0.66 0.72
CA SER A 66 -0.24 -0.56 1.45
C SER A 66 0.37 -1.74 0.70
N ILE A 67 1.18 -2.54 1.39
CA ILE A 67 1.89 -3.67 0.79
C ILE A 67 1.67 -4.98 1.56
N TYR A 68 1.83 -6.10 0.86
CA TYR A 68 1.96 -7.42 1.45
C TYR A 68 3.11 -8.20 0.79
N LYS A 69 4.26 -8.29 1.45
CA LYS A 69 5.43 -8.99 0.89
C LYS A 69 5.11 -10.49 0.71
N PRO A 70 5.47 -11.10 -0.43
CA PRO A 70 5.53 -12.55 -0.61
C PRO A 70 6.19 -13.28 0.58
N THR A 71 5.60 -14.41 1.00
CA THR A 71 6.17 -15.31 2.01
C THR A 71 7.35 -16.09 1.41
N MET A 72 8.28 -16.57 2.23
CA MET A 72 9.51 -17.27 1.77
C MET A 72 9.28 -18.57 1.00
N SER A 73 8.04 -19.07 0.94
CA SER A 73 7.63 -20.20 0.10
C SER A 73 7.50 -19.84 -1.38
N HIS A 74 7.55 -18.55 -1.73
CA HIS A 74 7.45 -18.08 -3.11
C HIS A 74 8.84 -18.04 -3.77
N PHE A 75 8.89 -18.31 -5.07
CA PHE A 75 10.12 -18.26 -5.87
C PHE A 75 10.81 -16.89 -5.74
N ASP A 76 12.15 -16.88 -5.74
CA ASP A 76 12.98 -15.66 -5.62
C ASP A 76 12.58 -14.58 -6.65
N GLU A 77 12.13 -14.98 -7.83
CA GLU A 77 11.63 -14.10 -8.89
C GLU A 77 10.42 -13.28 -8.46
N ALA A 78 9.47 -13.86 -7.71
CA ALA A 78 8.29 -13.16 -7.22
C ALA A 78 8.64 -12.11 -6.14
N VAL A 79 9.68 -12.39 -5.35
CA VAL A 79 10.21 -11.43 -4.37
C VAL A 79 10.92 -10.28 -5.08
N GLY A 80 11.73 -10.58 -6.11
CA GLY A 80 12.39 -9.58 -6.94
C GLY A 80 11.40 -8.63 -7.60
N GLN A 81 10.42 -9.16 -8.32
CA GLN A 81 9.39 -8.37 -9.00
C GLN A 81 8.61 -7.48 -8.02
N PHE A 82 8.30 -7.99 -6.82
CA PHE A 82 7.64 -7.19 -5.79
C PHE A 82 8.44 -5.94 -5.40
N TYR A 83 9.75 -6.07 -5.20
CA TYR A 83 10.61 -4.92 -4.87
C TYR A 83 10.79 -3.98 -6.06
N ASP A 84 10.87 -4.50 -7.28
CA ASP A 84 10.96 -3.67 -8.49
C ASP A 84 9.70 -2.82 -8.68
N ASP A 85 8.52 -3.41 -8.55
CA ASP A 85 7.24 -2.70 -8.62
C ASP A 85 7.14 -1.63 -7.53
N LEU A 86 7.56 -1.96 -6.30
CA LEU A 86 7.58 -1.01 -5.20
C LEU A 86 8.53 0.15 -5.50
N VAL A 87 9.76 -0.11 -5.94
CA VAL A 87 10.73 0.95 -6.28
C VAL A 87 10.21 1.85 -7.39
N GLN A 88 9.59 1.29 -8.44
CA GLN A 88 8.98 2.08 -9.50
C GLN A 88 7.85 2.97 -9.00
N LEU A 89 7.01 2.47 -8.09
CA LEU A 89 5.96 3.25 -7.45
C LEU A 89 6.55 4.41 -6.62
N LEU A 90 7.56 4.13 -5.80
CA LEU A 90 8.18 5.13 -4.93
C LEU A 90 8.86 6.25 -5.73
N ARG A 91 9.51 5.92 -6.85
CA ARG A 91 10.14 6.91 -7.75
C ARG A 91 9.15 7.90 -8.36
N LYS A 92 7.86 7.54 -8.47
CA LYS A 92 6.81 8.44 -8.97
C LYS A 92 6.35 9.46 -7.92
N VAL A 93 6.71 9.28 -6.65
CA VAL A 93 6.31 10.18 -5.57
C VAL A 93 7.24 11.40 -5.56
N PRO A 94 6.71 12.64 -5.75
CA PRO A 94 7.52 13.84 -5.67
C PRO A 94 8.21 13.99 -4.31
N ILE A 95 9.44 14.47 -4.29
CA ILE A 95 10.24 14.68 -3.06
C ILE A 95 9.56 15.66 -2.08
N SER A 96 8.80 16.62 -2.60
CA SER A 96 8.03 17.58 -1.79
C SER A 96 6.85 16.93 -1.06
N ASN A 97 6.38 15.76 -1.51
CA ASN A 97 5.26 15.06 -0.92
C ASN A 97 5.72 14.17 0.24
N LYS A 98 4.80 13.90 1.16
CA LYS A 98 5.01 12.93 2.23
C LYS A 98 4.70 11.52 1.71
N LEU A 99 5.44 10.54 2.20
CA LEU A 99 5.29 9.14 1.84
C LEU A 99 5.19 8.31 3.10
N VAL A 100 4.20 7.43 3.16
CA VAL A 100 4.07 6.37 4.17
C VAL A 100 3.90 5.05 3.45
N ILE A 101 4.73 4.08 3.82
CA ILE A 101 4.62 2.69 3.37
C ILE A 101 4.20 1.86 4.59
N LEU A 102 3.12 1.12 4.46
CA LEU A 102 2.51 0.34 5.52
C LEU A 102 2.08 -1.04 5.02
N GLY A 103 1.84 -1.95 5.96
CA GLY A 103 1.47 -3.33 5.67
C GLY A 103 2.52 -4.31 6.17
N ASP A 104 2.40 -5.56 5.73
CA ASP A 104 3.23 -6.65 6.22
C ASP A 104 4.42 -6.86 5.28
N PHE A 105 5.59 -6.42 5.76
CA PHE A 105 6.87 -6.60 5.09
C PHE A 105 7.45 -8.00 5.25
N ASN A 106 6.85 -8.87 6.07
CA ASN A 106 7.40 -10.17 6.47
C ASN A 106 8.89 -10.07 6.85
N ALA A 107 9.27 -8.95 7.47
CA ALA A 107 10.63 -8.69 7.88
C ALA A 107 10.94 -9.47 9.16
N ARG A 108 12.08 -10.15 9.18
CA ARG A 108 12.60 -10.78 10.41
C ARG A 108 13.58 -9.81 11.03
N VAL A 109 13.40 -9.54 12.32
CA VAL A 109 14.41 -8.81 13.10
C VAL A 109 15.58 -9.77 13.28
N GLY A 110 16.77 -9.37 12.80
CA GLY A 110 18.00 -10.10 13.04
C GLY A 110 18.32 -10.14 14.53
N ASN A 111 19.08 -11.15 14.97
CA ASN A 111 19.45 -11.30 16.37
C ASN A 111 20.55 -10.29 16.81
N ASP A 112 21.00 -9.47 15.87
CA ASP A 112 22.06 -8.46 15.95
C ASP A 112 21.50 -7.02 15.97
N TYR A 113 20.33 -6.83 16.58
CA TYR A 113 19.70 -5.51 16.62
C TYR A 113 20.43 -4.55 17.57
N ILE A 114 20.71 -3.33 17.08
CA ILE A 114 21.01 -2.16 17.91
C ILE A 114 19.75 -1.30 17.88
N SER A 115 19.10 -1.11 19.03
CA SER A 115 17.95 -0.23 19.14
C SER A 115 18.37 1.22 18.93
N TRP A 116 17.49 2.02 18.33
CA TRP A 116 17.67 3.47 18.27
C TRP A 116 17.80 4.04 19.68
N GLN A 117 18.71 5.01 19.87
CA GLN A 117 18.80 5.73 21.13
C GLN A 117 17.51 6.53 21.33
N THR A 118 16.79 6.23 22.41
CA THR A 118 15.61 6.97 22.88
C THR A 118 16.00 8.19 23.68
#